data_AF-A0AAV4ZRT8-F1
#
_entry.id   AF-A0AAV4ZRT8-F1
#
_cell.length_a   1.000
_cell.length_b   1.000
_cell.length_c   1.000
_cell.angle_alpha   90.00
_cell.angle_beta   90.00
_cell.angle_gamma   90.00
#
_symmetry.space_group_name_H-M   'P 1'
#
loop_
_entity.id
_entity.type
_entity.pdbx_description
1 polymer ?
#
loop_
_entity_poly.entity_id
_entity_poly.type
_entity_poly.pdbx_seq_one_letter_code
_entity_poly.pdbx_strand_id
1 'polypeptide(L)'
;MSEARSTARPVPTPDAEAPAERDIDIIARIGEAMHGPLWIGKTAPLMGETHQAVRRWLAGQGAPPPYSVPWLKDAARRHAARVLRAVGDETP
;
A
#
# COMPACT_ATOMS: atom_id res chain seq x y z
N MET A 1 16.09 39.18 -44.22
CA MET A 1 15.25 38.95 -43.02
C MET A 1 15.13 37.44 -42.86
N SER A 2 15.88 36.84 -41.93
CA SER A 2 15.92 35.38 -41.71
C SER A 2 15.44 35.09 -40.30
N GLU A 3 14.22 34.59 -40.16
CA GLU A 3 13.66 34.16 -38.88
C GLU A 3 14.28 32.82 -38.48
N ALA A 4 15.16 32.85 -37.48
CA ALA A 4 15.63 31.65 -36.81
C ALA A 4 14.47 31.08 -35.97
N ARG A 5 13.86 29.99 -36.46
CA ARG A 5 12.91 29.20 -35.67
C ARG A 5 13.66 28.55 -34.50
N SER A 6 13.55 29.19 -33.33
CA SER A 6 14.01 28.63 -32.07
C SER A 6 13.19 27.40 -31.74
N THR A 7 13.74 26.22 -32.00
CA THR A 7 13.23 24.94 -31.50
C THR A 7 13.65 24.79 -30.04
N ALA A 8 13.05 25.57 -29.16
CA ALA A 8 13.19 25.34 -27.73
C ALA A 8 12.55 23.98 -27.42
N ARG A 9 13.39 22.99 -27.09
CA ARG A 9 12.95 21.70 -26.54
C ARG A 9 12.18 22.00 -25.25
N PRO A 10 10.97 21.44 -25.04
CA PRO A 10 10.26 21.65 -23.78
C PRO A 10 11.16 21.19 -22.63
N VAL A 11 11.40 22.11 -21.69
CA VAL A 11 12.09 21.82 -20.43
C VAL A 11 11.24 20.79 -19.69
N PRO A 12 11.78 19.62 -19.28
CA PRO A 12 11.03 18.69 -18.45
C PRO A 12 10.65 19.41 -17.16
N THR A 13 9.35 19.53 -16.92
CA THR A 13 8.81 20.07 -15.67
C THR A 13 9.40 19.24 -14.53
N PRO A 14 10.09 19.87 -13.55
CA PRO A 14 10.63 19.13 -12.43
C PRO A 14 9.45 18.58 -11.63
N ASP A 15 9.50 17.27 -11.38
CA ASP A 15 8.72 16.55 -10.38
C ASP A 15 7.19 16.69 -10.51
N ALA A 16 6.60 15.86 -11.40
CA ALA A 16 5.31 15.28 -11.05
C ALA A 16 5.54 14.41 -9.81
N GLU A 17 5.47 15.04 -8.63
CA GLU A 17 5.57 14.42 -7.32
C GLU A 17 4.73 13.15 -7.37
N ALA A 18 5.36 11.97 -7.24
CA ALA A 18 4.63 10.72 -7.28
C ALA A 18 3.48 10.82 -6.27
N PRO A 19 2.23 10.53 -6.66
CA PRO A 19 1.10 10.74 -5.78
C PRO A 19 1.36 10.04 -4.45
N ALA A 20 1.15 10.75 -3.35
CA ALA A 20 1.37 10.22 -2.01
C ALA A 20 0.69 8.85 -1.88
N GLU A 21 1.44 7.84 -1.43
CA GLU A 21 0.96 6.46 -1.27
C GLU A 21 -0.34 6.46 -0.46
N ARG A 22 -1.43 5.89 -1.00
CA ARG A 22 -2.70 5.87 -0.29
C ARG A 22 -2.64 4.81 0.80
N ASP A 23 -3.39 5.01 1.88
CA ASP A 23 -3.48 4.03 2.97
C ASP A 23 -3.88 2.62 2.50
N ILE A 24 -4.75 2.54 1.49
CA ILE A 24 -5.14 1.26 0.89
C ILE A 24 -3.98 0.56 0.17
N ASP A 25 -3.04 1.31 -0.41
CA ASP A 25 -1.87 0.74 -1.09
C ASP A 25 -0.89 0.14 -0.05
N ILE A 26 -0.75 0.80 1.11
CA ILE A 26 -0.01 0.27 2.27
C ILE A 26 -0.69 -1.01 2.80
N ILE A 27 -2.02 -0.99 2.95
CA ILE A 27 -2.80 -2.13 3.42
C ILE A 27 -2.66 -3.32 2.47
N ALA A 28 -2.75 -3.09 1.15
CA ALA A 28 -2.60 -4.13 0.14
C ALA A 28 -1.21 -4.77 0.20
N ARG A 29 -0.14 -3.96 0.22
CA ARG A 29 1.24 -4.45 0.33
C ARG A 29 1.45 -5.33 1.57
N ILE A 30 0.96 -4.88 2.73
CA ILE A 30 1.11 -5.65 3.97
C ILE A 30 0.25 -6.92 3.94
N GLY A 31 -1.00 -6.81 3.50
CA GLY A 31 -1.92 -7.94 3.39
C GLY A 31 -1.38 -9.03 2.48
N GLU A 32 -0.89 -8.67 1.29
CA GLU A 32 -0.27 -9.59 0.35
C GLU A 32 0.96 -10.29 0.93
N ALA A 33 1.81 -9.56 1.64
CA ALA A 33 2.97 -10.16 2.31
C ALA A 33 2.57 -11.17 3.40
N MET A 34 1.49 -10.91 4.14
CA MET A 34 1.03 -11.80 5.22
C MET A 34 0.22 -13.00 4.73
N HIS A 35 -0.57 -12.84 3.67
CA HIS A 35 -1.66 -13.76 3.31
C HIS A 35 -1.72 -14.10 1.81
N GLY A 36 -0.80 -13.57 1.00
CA GLY A 36 -0.73 -13.84 -0.43
C GLY A 36 -1.97 -13.35 -1.20
N PRO A 37 -2.34 -14.02 -2.32
CA PRO A 37 -3.43 -13.58 -3.19
C PRO A 37 -4.81 -13.49 -2.52
N LEU A 38 -5.01 -14.18 -1.40
CA LEU A 38 -6.29 -14.20 -0.66
C LEU A 38 -6.34 -13.17 0.48
N TRP A 39 -5.44 -12.19 0.47
CA TRP A 39 -5.27 -11.26 1.59
C TRP A 39 -6.54 -10.49 1.96
N ILE A 40 -7.33 -9.99 0.98
CA ILE A 40 -8.55 -9.24 1.26
C ILE A 40 -9.47 -10.06 2.17
N GLY A 41 -9.55 -11.36 1.89
CA GLY A 41 -10.38 -12.31 2.62
C GLY A 41 -10.04 -12.45 4.10
N LYS A 42 -8.74 -12.30 4.41
CA LYS A 42 -8.17 -12.51 5.74
C LYS A 42 -7.96 -11.20 6.50
N THR A 43 -7.55 -10.14 5.81
CA THR A 43 -7.22 -8.84 6.39
C THR A 43 -8.46 -7.99 6.68
N ALA A 44 -9.50 -8.03 5.84
CA ALA A 44 -10.69 -7.20 6.07
C ALA A 44 -11.36 -7.51 7.42
N PRO A 45 -11.66 -8.78 7.79
CA PRO A 45 -12.29 -9.09 9.07
C PRO A 45 -11.43 -8.71 10.28
N LEU A 46 -10.10 -8.77 10.13
CA LEU A 46 -9.15 -8.38 11.17
C LEU A 46 -9.23 -6.88 11.52
N MET A 47 -9.60 -6.04 10.55
CA MET A 47 -9.83 -4.61 10.75
C MET A 47 -11.28 -4.28 11.13
N GLY A 48 -12.14 -5.29 11.29
CA GLY A 48 -13.58 -5.09 11.51
C GLY A 48 -14.36 -4.72 10.25
N GLU A 49 -13.79 -5.00 9.07
CA GLU A 49 -14.27 -4.49 7.78
C GLU A 49 -14.73 -5.62 6.84
N THR A 50 -15.53 -5.25 5.84
CA THR A 50 -16.03 -6.20 4.84
C THR A 50 -15.12 -6.28 3.62
N HIS A 51 -15.13 -7.40 2.90
CA HIS A 51 -14.39 -7.53 1.64
C HIS A 51 -14.80 -6.47 0.63
N GLN A 52 -16.10 -6.12 0.61
CA GLN A 52 -16.64 -5.12 -0.30
C GLN A 52 -16.14 -3.71 0.04
N ALA A 53 -16.00 -3.36 1.32
CA ALA A 53 -15.42 -2.09 1.74
C ALA A 53 -13.97 -1.95 1.22
N VAL A 54 -13.15 -2.98 1.42
CA VAL A 54 -11.76 -3.00 0.93
C VAL A 54 -11.69 -2.89 -0.60
N ARG A 55 -12.55 -3.61 -1.33
CA ARG A 55 -12.63 -3.50 -2.80
C ARG A 55 -13.02 -2.11 -3.27
N ARG A 56 -13.92 -1.43 -2.55
CA ARG A 56 -14.30 -0.04 -2.85
C ARG A 56 -13.11 0.91 -2.65
N TRP A 57 -12.36 0.77 -1.55
CA TRP A 57 -11.16 1.58 -1.32
C TRP A 57 -10.11 1.40 -2.42
N LEU A 58 -9.88 0.16 -2.88
CA LEU A 58 -8.97 -0.12 -3.99
C LEU A 58 -9.41 0.58 -5.29
N ALA A 59 -10.72 0.60 -5.55
CA ALA A 59 -11.33 1.35 -6.66
C ALA A 59 -11.39 2.87 -6.44
N GLY A 60 -10.76 3.40 -5.38
CA GLY A 60 -10.77 4.83 -5.04
C GLY A 60 -12.08 5.34 -4.46
N GLN A 61 -12.98 4.44 -4.05
CA GLN A 61 -14.28 4.78 -3.47
C GLN A 61 -14.22 4.67 -1.95
N GLY A 62 -14.16 5.83 -1.28
CA GLY A 62 -13.98 5.92 0.17
C GLY A 62 -12.52 5.71 0.56
N ALA A 63 -12.27 5.63 1.87
CA ALA A 63 -10.93 5.46 2.43
C ALA A 63 -10.97 4.48 3.60
N PRO A 64 -9.85 3.77 3.88
CA PRO A 64 -9.71 3.03 5.12
C PRO A 64 -9.86 3.96 6.33
N PRO A 65 -10.40 3.47 7.46
CA PRO A 65 -10.36 4.19 8.71
C PRO A 65 -8.93 4.55 9.15
N PRO A 66 -8.72 5.68 9.86
CA PRO A 66 -7.37 6.12 10.26
C PRO A 66 -6.59 5.11 11.12
N TYR A 67 -7.28 4.20 11.82
CA TYR A 67 -6.66 3.18 12.66
C TYR A 67 -6.21 1.93 11.87
N SER A 68 -6.66 1.73 10.63
CA SER A 68 -6.42 0.50 9.87
C SER A 68 -4.93 0.28 9.59
N VAL A 69 -4.20 1.32 9.17
CA VAL A 69 -2.77 1.21 8.85
C VAL A 69 -1.92 0.95 10.11
N PRO A 70 -2.02 1.74 11.20
CA PRO A 70 -1.27 1.47 12.44
C PRO A 70 -1.55 0.06 12.99
N TRP A 71 -2.82 -0.35 13.00
CA TRP A 71 -3.22 -1.66 13.48
C TRP A 71 -2.63 -2.78 12.62
N LEU A 72 -2.73 -2.67 11.29
CA LEU A 72 -2.25 -3.70 10.38
C LEU A 72 -0.73 -3.84 10.41
N LYS A 73 0.00 -2.73 10.58
CA LYS A 73 1.46 -2.76 10.81
C LYS A 73 1.82 -3.55 12.07
N ASP A 74 1.09 -3.38 13.17
CA ASP A 74 1.30 -4.16 14.39
C ASP A 74 0.97 -5.64 14.19
N ALA A 75 -0.16 -5.95 13.56
CA ALA A 75 -0.54 -7.32 13.21
C ALA A 75 0.53 -8.02 12.33
N ALA A 76 1.09 -7.28 11.36
CA ALA A 76 2.16 -7.77 10.50
C ALA A 76 3.44 -8.08 11.26
N ARG A 77 3.87 -7.22 12.19
CA ARG A 77 5.04 -7.47 13.06
C ARG A 77 4.85 -8.73 13.89
N ARG A 78 3.67 -8.91 14.50
CA ARG A 78 3.34 -10.13 15.26
C ARG A 78 3.31 -11.37 14.37
N HIS A 79 2.82 -11.24 13.13
CA HIS A 79 2.82 -12.32 12.15
C HIS A 79 4.24 -12.71 11.75
N ALA A 80 5.09 -11.74 11.40
CA ALA A 80 6.49 -11.96 11.07
C ALA A 80 7.23 -12.63 12.23
N ALA A 81 7.03 -12.15 13.47
CA ALA A 81 7.59 -12.80 14.65
C ALA A 81 7.18 -14.27 14.73
N ARG A 82 5.89 -14.61 14.59
CA ARG A 82 5.41 -16.00 14.57
C ARG A 82 6.04 -16.84 13.47
N VAL A 83 6.23 -16.28 12.28
CA VAL A 83 6.90 -16.98 11.17
C VAL A 83 8.36 -17.26 11.52
N LEU A 84 9.10 -16.26 11.99
CA LEU A 84 10.50 -16.40 12.43
C LEU A 84 10.64 -17.45 13.55
N ARG A 85 9.71 -17.47 14.52
CA ARG A 85 9.64 -18.52 15.56
C ARG A 85 9.52 -19.91 14.95
N ALA A 86 8.60 -20.05 14.01
CA ALA A 86 8.25 -21.34 13.43
C ALA A 86 9.36 -21.91 12.55
N VAL A 87 10.16 -21.07 11.89
CA VAL A 87 11.28 -21.51 11.05
C VAL A 87 12.58 -21.72 11.84
N GLY A 88 12.60 -21.36 13.13
CA GLY A 88 13.77 -21.51 14.00
C GLY A 88 14.82 -20.40 13.85
N ASP A 89 14.46 -19.28 13.21
CA ASP A 89 15.35 -18.14 12.95
C ASP A 89 15.30 -17.08 14.06
N GLU A 90 14.69 -17.38 15.21
CA GLU A 90 14.77 -16.49 16.37
C GLU A 90 16.18 -16.49 16.96
N THR A 91 16.88 -15.37 16.85
CA THR A 91 18.05 -15.10 17.69
C THR A 91 17.56 -14.93 19.14
N PRO A 92 18.16 -15.62 20.12
CA PRO A 92 17.75 -15.55 21.53
C PRO A 92 17.76 -14.14 22.12
#